data_AF-A0AAW0EBB3-F1
#
_entry.id   AF-A0AAW0EBB3-F1
#
_cell.length_a   1.000
_cell.length_b   1.000
_cell.length_c   1.000
_cell.angle_alpha   90.00
_cell.angle_beta   90.00
_cell.angle_gamma   90.00
#
_symmetry.space_group_name_H-M   'P 1'
#
loop_
_entity.id
_entity.type
_entity.pdbx_description
1 polymer ?
#
loop_
_entity_poly.entity_id
_entity_poly.type
_entity_poly.pdbx_seq_one_letter_code
_entity_poly.pdbx_strand_id
1 'polypeptide(L)'
;MKLFLLFGLIALLATVVSAWEKEDHEIFDLVSAVEASEGKGTTFYSWLDVSSTASTGDIAKAYRKLSMQLHPDKNPGKKNVHERFARLGVVSTILRNPESRKRYDFFYKNGVPKWRGTGYYYSRFRPGLGTVVTFLVFLTSGLQYVVQKMNYKRDLARIEHVTREARLAAWGTKMVPIEGQRKVKVNLGGPPRMDEDGNVVGGRMLDMVVSGNAVYILDPTGDMHPVDASTAVPAAISRTWFLSLLRSLFQSIAERFGKKDVPDATAGVSESEFEEGYDSSAASEGPGSGTVTPREGVRQAAVKAGGKRRKAVRKR
;
A
#
# COMPACT_ATOMS: atom_id res chain seq x y z
N MET A 1 -20.06 -15.76 17.20
CA MET A 1 -20.58 -15.10 18.44
C MET A 1 -19.47 -14.56 19.34
N LYS A 2 -18.40 -15.31 19.65
CA LYS A 2 -17.28 -14.83 20.49
C LYS A 2 -16.54 -13.60 19.94
N LEU A 3 -16.37 -13.48 18.62
CA LEU A 3 -15.70 -12.34 17.99
C LEU A 3 -16.53 -11.04 18.04
N PHE A 4 -17.86 -11.14 17.91
CA PHE A 4 -18.75 -9.97 18.01
C PHE A 4 -18.85 -9.43 19.44
N LEU A 5 -18.81 -10.32 20.45
CA LEU A 5 -18.74 -9.91 21.85
C LEU A 5 -17.41 -9.23 22.19
N LEU A 6 -16.29 -9.71 21.62
CA LEU A 6 -14.99 -9.06 21.76
C LEU A 6 -14.99 -7.66 21.12
N PHE A 7 -15.54 -7.53 19.91
CA PHE A 7 -15.67 -6.22 19.23
C PHE A 7 -16.59 -5.26 19.99
N GLY A 8 -17.71 -5.75 20.55
CA GLY A 8 -18.60 -4.95 21.39
C GLY A 8 -17.92 -4.51 22.70
N LEU A 9 -17.13 -5.38 23.33
CA LEU A 9 -16.38 -5.06 24.54
C LEU A 9 -15.24 -4.07 24.28
N ILE A 10 -14.55 -4.17 23.15
CA ILE A 10 -13.53 -3.20 22.72
C ILE A 10 -14.19 -1.84 22.40
N ALA A 11 -15.33 -1.84 21.73
CA ALA A 11 -16.08 -0.61 21.45
C ALA A 11 -16.59 0.07 22.73
N LEU A 12 -17.03 -0.70 23.72
CA LEU A 12 -17.43 -0.21 25.03
C LEU A 12 -16.21 0.35 25.80
N LEU A 13 -15.09 -0.36 25.82
CA LEU A 13 -13.83 0.10 26.43
C LEU A 13 -13.31 1.38 25.77
N ALA A 14 -13.46 1.52 24.45
CA ALA A 14 -13.06 2.72 23.73
C ALA A 14 -13.85 3.98 24.18
N THR A 15 -15.08 3.82 24.69
CA THR A 15 -15.85 4.93 25.28
C THR A 15 -15.52 5.22 26.74
N VAL A 16 -14.95 4.26 27.47
CA VAL A 16 -14.59 4.39 28.89
C VAL A 16 -13.17 4.96 29.06
N VAL A 17 -12.35 4.96 28.02
CA VAL A 17 -11.16 5.78 27.98
C VAL A 17 -11.63 7.24 27.91
N SER A 18 -11.55 7.96 29.03
CA SER A 18 -11.54 9.42 29.01
C SER A 18 -10.44 9.85 28.05
N ALA A 19 -10.82 10.11 26.81
CA ALA A 19 -9.91 10.60 25.80
C ALA A 19 -9.42 11.96 26.31
N TRP A 20 -8.11 12.10 26.46
CA TRP A 20 -7.53 13.38 26.77
C TRP A 20 -7.97 14.41 25.75
N GLU A 21 -8.32 15.59 26.24
CA GLU A 21 -8.74 16.66 25.37
C GLU A 21 -7.52 17.34 24.76
N LYS A 22 -7.78 18.19 23.75
CA LYS A 22 -6.73 18.98 23.10
C LYS A 22 -5.91 19.80 24.12
N GLU A 23 -6.57 20.37 25.13
CA GLU A 23 -5.90 21.14 26.19
C GLU A 23 -4.92 20.28 27.02
N ASP A 24 -5.25 19.02 27.27
CA ASP A 24 -4.39 18.12 28.03
C ASP A 24 -3.12 17.82 27.24
N HIS A 25 -3.26 17.57 25.93
CA HIS A 25 -2.13 17.41 25.02
C HIS A 25 -1.22 18.65 24.97
N GLU A 26 -1.82 19.85 24.91
CA GLU A 26 -1.08 21.11 24.95
C GLU A 26 -0.31 21.27 26.28
N ILE A 27 -0.91 20.88 27.42
CA ILE A 27 -0.24 20.86 28.72
C ILE A 27 0.95 19.89 28.70
N PHE A 28 0.81 18.68 28.17
CA PHE A 28 1.89 17.70 28.12
C PHE A 28 3.06 18.16 27.25
N ASP A 29 2.75 18.70 26.07
CA ASP A 29 3.74 19.24 25.16
C ASP A 29 4.49 20.41 25.83
N LEU A 30 3.78 21.31 26.51
CA LEU A 30 4.38 22.41 27.26
C LEU A 30 5.24 21.95 28.43
N VAL A 31 4.79 20.97 29.22
CA VAL A 31 5.60 20.40 30.31
C VAL A 31 6.89 19.83 29.75
N SER A 32 6.80 19.00 28.69
CA SER A 32 7.98 18.41 28.06
C SER A 32 8.93 19.46 27.49
N ALA A 33 8.38 20.55 26.93
CA ALA A 33 9.16 21.64 26.35
C ALA A 33 9.85 22.50 27.43
N VAL A 34 9.18 22.74 28.57
CA VAL A 34 9.76 23.45 29.72
C VAL A 34 10.86 22.61 30.37
N GLU A 35 10.64 21.30 30.55
CA GLU A 35 11.67 20.39 31.05
C GLU A 35 12.89 20.33 30.12
N ALA A 36 12.66 20.37 28.80
CA ALA A 36 13.74 20.38 27.82
C ALA A 36 14.55 21.69 27.83
N SER A 37 13.94 22.83 28.14
CA SER A 37 14.64 24.14 28.14
C SER A 37 15.24 24.54 29.48
N GLU A 38 14.59 24.20 30.60
CA GLU A 38 14.97 24.66 31.94
C GLU A 38 15.60 23.57 32.80
N GLY A 39 15.39 22.29 32.47
CA GLY A 39 15.91 21.14 33.20
C GLY A 39 14.83 20.13 33.62
N LYS A 40 15.25 18.91 33.91
CA LYS A 40 14.33 17.84 34.33
C LYS A 40 13.68 18.20 35.67
N GLY A 41 12.36 18.07 35.75
CA GLY A 41 11.59 18.37 36.97
C GLY A 41 11.21 19.84 37.14
N THR A 42 11.48 20.70 36.16
CA THR A 42 10.99 22.09 36.19
C THR A 42 9.49 22.11 35.92
N THR A 43 8.73 22.60 36.90
CA THR A 43 7.27 22.77 36.86
C THR A 43 6.89 24.20 36.49
N PHE A 44 5.66 24.45 36.05
CA PHE A 44 5.20 25.78 35.66
C PHE A 44 5.30 26.78 36.82
N TYR A 45 5.01 26.32 38.04
CA TYR A 45 5.15 27.10 39.26
C TYR A 45 6.61 27.43 39.57
N SER A 46 7.50 26.44 39.50
CA SER A 46 8.94 26.68 39.71
C SER A 46 9.56 27.58 38.64
N TRP A 47 9.07 27.50 37.40
CA TRP A 47 9.58 28.33 36.31
C TRP A 47 9.17 29.79 36.44
N LEU A 48 7.94 30.04 36.91
CA LEU A 48 7.45 31.38 37.23
C LEU A 48 7.92 31.91 38.59
N ASP A 49 8.64 31.09 39.38
CA ASP A 49 9.09 31.44 40.73
C ASP A 49 7.92 31.80 41.67
N VAL A 50 6.87 30.96 41.64
CA VAL A 50 5.66 31.11 42.48
C VAL A 50 5.28 29.80 43.16
N SER A 51 4.59 29.90 44.29
CA SER A 51 3.98 28.74 44.96
C SER A 51 2.83 28.15 44.14
N SER A 52 2.58 26.85 44.26
CA SER A 52 1.39 26.20 43.68
C SER A 52 0.07 26.75 44.23
N THR A 53 0.11 27.39 45.40
CA THR A 53 -1.05 28.07 46.04
C THR A 53 -1.18 29.55 45.67
N ALA A 54 -0.31 30.07 44.79
CA ALA A 54 -0.30 31.49 44.43
C ALA A 54 -1.62 31.94 43.78
N SER A 55 -2.02 33.19 44.06
CA SER A 55 -3.21 33.79 43.47
C SER A 55 -2.97 34.11 41.97
N THR A 56 -4.06 34.31 41.22
CA THR A 56 -3.96 34.76 39.81
C THR A 56 -3.26 36.10 39.68
N GLY A 57 -3.37 36.97 40.69
CA GLY A 57 -2.66 38.24 40.78
C GLY A 57 -1.14 38.07 40.93
N ASP A 58 -0.71 37.11 41.75
CA ASP A 58 0.72 36.82 41.95
C ASP A 58 1.34 36.19 40.71
N ILE A 59 0.61 35.28 40.04
CA ILE A 59 1.00 34.71 38.75
C ILE A 59 1.17 35.82 37.70
N ALA A 60 0.26 36.81 37.67
CA ALA A 60 0.36 37.94 36.74
C ALA A 60 1.57 38.83 37.03
N LYS A 61 1.92 39.06 38.31
CA LYS A 61 3.13 39.80 38.70
C LYS A 61 4.40 39.06 38.30
N ALA A 62 4.47 37.76 38.59
CA ALA A 62 5.58 36.89 38.23
C ALA A 62 5.80 36.82 36.72
N TYR A 63 4.71 36.66 35.95
CA TYR A 63 4.75 36.70 34.49
C TYR A 63 5.36 38.01 33.97
N ARG A 64 4.94 39.16 34.51
CA ARG A 64 5.50 40.47 34.10
C ARG A 64 7.01 40.55 34.37
N LYS A 65 7.45 40.10 35.55
CA LYS A 65 8.88 40.06 35.93
C LYS A 65 9.70 39.21 34.95
N LEU A 66 9.24 37.98 34.69
CA LEU A 66 9.95 37.04 33.84
C LEU A 66 9.87 37.42 32.35
N SER A 67 8.74 37.97 31.90
CA SER A 67 8.54 38.47 30.53
C SER A 67 9.52 39.59 30.19
N MET A 68 9.78 40.51 31.13
CA MET A 68 10.80 41.55 30.93
C MET A 68 12.21 41.00 30.81
N GLN A 69 12.52 39.89 31.50
CA GLN A 69 13.84 39.23 31.43
C GLN A 69 14.00 38.43 30.13
N LEU A 70 12.94 37.79 29.65
CA LEU A 70 12.92 36.96 28.45
C LEU A 70 12.48 37.70 27.18
N HIS A 71 12.35 39.02 27.23
CA HIS A 71 11.90 39.80 26.07
C HIS A 71 12.90 39.65 24.89
N PRO A 72 12.44 39.34 23.67
CA PRO A 72 13.33 39.14 22.51
C PRO A 72 14.15 40.41 22.21
N ASP A 73 13.54 41.59 22.26
CA ASP A 73 14.24 42.86 21.99
C ASP A 73 15.35 43.18 23.00
N LYS A 74 15.22 42.72 24.26
CA LYS A 74 16.25 42.92 25.29
C LYS A 74 17.35 41.87 25.24
N ASN A 75 17.15 40.80 24.47
CA ASN A 75 18.08 39.69 24.33
C ASN A 75 18.37 39.39 22.84
N PRO A 76 18.82 40.39 22.05
CA PRO A 76 19.13 40.16 20.66
C PRO A 76 20.27 39.13 20.52
N GLY A 77 20.13 38.20 19.58
CA GLY A 77 21.17 37.19 19.28
C GLY A 77 21.20 35.94 20.16
N LYS A 78 20.40 35.86 21.23
CA LYS A 78 20.27 34.61 22.01
C LYS A 78 19.33 33.63 21.29
N LYS A 79 19.86 32.44 20.98
CA LYS A 79 19.07 31.33 20.42
C LYS A 79 17.94 30.94 21.39
N ASN A 80 16.79 30.56 20.86
CA ASN A 80 15.61 30.05 21.59
C ASN A 80 14.89 31.06 22.52
N VAL A 81 15.28 32.34 22.57
CA VAL A 81 14.57 33.34 23.41
C VAL A 81 13.13 33.53 22.95
N HIS A 82 12.90 33.58 21.64
CA HIS A 82 11.56 33.75 21.09
C HIS A 82 10.63 32.59 21.49
N GLU A 83 11.13 31.35 21.39
CA GLU A 83 10.39 30.16 21.80
C GLU A 83 10.12 30.14 23.31
N ARG A 84 11.11 30.47 24.14
CA ARG A 84 10.95 30.54 25.60
C ARG A 84 9.93 31.61 26.00
N PHE A 85 9.95 32.76 25.34
CA PHE A 85 8.97 33.84 25.57
C PHE A 85 7.56 33.41 25.15
N ALA A 86 7.41 32.75 24.00
CA ALA A 86 6.13 32.21 23.56
C ALA A 86 5.57 31.19 24.57
N ARG A 87 6.41 30.24 25.02
CA ARG A 87 6.04 29.25 26.06
C ARG A 87 5.61 29.93 27.36
N LEU A 88 6.31 30.99 27.78
CA LEU A 88 5.98 31.73 28.99
C LEU A 88 4.56 32.33 28.93
N GLY A 89 4.19 32.89 27.78
CA GLY A 89 2.84 33.40 27.54
C GLY A 89 1.77 32.32 27.68
N VAL A 90 2.00 31.16 27.08
CA VAL A 90 1.04 30.03 27.16
C VAL A 90 0.95 29.47 28.57
N VAL A 91 2.07 29.28 29.27
CA VAL A 91 2.09 28.82 30.67
C VAL A 91 1.33 29.78 31.59
N SER A 92 1.56 31.10 31.45
CA SER A 92 0.79 32.08 32.23
C SER A 92 -0.70 32.02 31.94
N THR A 93 -1.09 31.79 30.68
CA THR A 93 -2.50 31.67 30.28
C THR A 93 -3.15 30.45 30.94
N ILE A 94 -2.47 29.30 30.94
CA ILE A 94 -2.94 28.08 31.59
C ILE A 94 -3.12 28.27 33.10
N LEU A 95 -2.14 28.88 33.77
CA LEU A 95 -2.22 29.08 35.23
C LEU A 95 -3.21 30.18 35.65
N ARG A 96 -3.55 31.12 34.76
CA ARG A 96 -4.53 32.18 35.04
C ARG A 96 -5.97 31.71 34.83
N ASN A 97 -6.20 30.75 33.93
CA ASN A 97 -7.52 30.15 33.73
C ASN A 97 -7.78 29.10 34.83
N PRO A 98 -8.84 29.23 35.65
CA PRO A 98 -9.12 28.25 36.71
C PRO A 98 -9.35 26.83 36.18
N GLU A 99 -9.95 26.66 35.01
CA GLU A 99 -10.22 25.34 34.42
C GLU A 99 -8.92 24.66 33.98
N SER A 100 -8.11 25.35 33.17
CA SER A 100 -6.83 24.83 32.68
C SER A 100 -5.82 24.65 33.83
N ARG A 101 -5.84 25.51 34.86
CA ARG A 101 -5.03 25.34 36.07
C ARG A 101 -5.42 24.08 36.83
N LYS A 102 -6.71 23.78 36.97
CA LYS A 102 -7.19 22.56 37.63
C LYS A 102 -6.72 21.29 36.90
N ARG A 103 -6.73 21.29 35.56
CA ARG A 103 -6.19 20.19 34.74
C ARG A 103 -4.68 20.04 34.95
N TYR A 104 -3.95 21.14 34.89
CA TYR A 104 -2.51 21.13 35.16
C TYR A 104 -2.20 20.61 36.57
N ASP A 105 -2.92 21.07 37.59
CA ASP A 105 -2.74 20.64 38.98
C ASP A 105 -3.02 19.14 39.19
N PHE A 106 -3.96 18.58 38.42
CA PHE A 106 -4.21 17.14 38.40
C PHE A 106 -2.96 16.39 37.88
N PHE A 107 -2.37 16.82 36.76
CA PHE A 107 -1.17 16.18 36.21
C PHE A 107 0.10 16.48 37.03
N TYR A 108 0.16 17.64 37.68
CA TYR A 108 1.25 18.01 38.59
C TYR A 108 1.31 17.05 39.80
N LYS A 109 0.16 16.64 40.34
CA LYS A 109 0.08 15.70 41.48
C LYS A 109 0.19 14.24 41.07
N ASN A 110 -0.48 13.85 40.00
CA ASN A 110 -0.58 12.45 39.56
C ASN A 110 0.53 12.01 38.59
N GLY A 111 1.33 12.98 38.13
CA GLY A 111 2.34 12.77 37.10
C GLY A 111 1.80 12.98 35.69
N VAL A 112 2.66 13.51 34.82
CA VAL A 112 2.37 13.61 33.39
C VAL A 112 2.67 12.25 32.75
N PRO A 113 1.73 11.68 32.01
CA PRO A 113 1.98 10.46 31.26
C PRO A 113 3.12 10.68 30.26
N LYS A 114 3.96 9.68 30.04
CA LYS A 114 5.01 9.72 29.01
C LYS A 114 4.40 9.63 27.61
N TRP A 115 3.66 10.65 27.22
CA TRP A 115 3.18 10.83 25.87
C TRP A 115 4.24 11.59 25.08
N ARG A 116 4.77 10.94 24.04
CA ARG A 116 5.54 11.62 23.02
C ARG A 116 4.61 11.69 21.82
N GLY A 117 4.14 12.90 21.49
CA GLY A 117 3.08 13.11 20.50
C GLY A 117 3.32 12.39 19.17
N THR A 118 2.31 12.36 18.29
CA THR A 118 2.42 11.70 16.98
C THR A 118 3.65 12.17 16.18
N GLY A 119 4.02 13.45 16.34
CA GLY A 119 5.25 14.05 15.77
C GLY A 119 6.56 13.38 16.21
N TYR A 120 6.63 12.78 17.41
CA TYR A 120 7.79 11.98 17.84
C TYR A 120 7.96 10.73 16.96
N TYR A 121 6.87 10.03 16.65
CA TYR A 121 6.92 8.87 15.76
C TYR A 121 7.28 9.29 14.33
N TYR A 122 6.73 10.41 13.83
CA TYR A 122 7.07 10.92 12.50
C TYR A 122 8.52 11.42 12.37
N SER A 123 9.09 12.01 13.43
CA SER A 123 10.48 12.47 13.43
C SER A 123 11.47 11.32 13.61
N ARG A 124 11.14 10.31 14.44
CA ARG A 124 12.00 9.15 14.70
C ARG A 124 11.93 8.10 13.59
N PHE A 125 10.73 7.82 13.08
CA PHE A 125 10.46 6.83 12.04
C PHE A 125 10.01 7.51 10.75
N ARG A 126 10.65 8.61 10.37
CA ARG A 126 10.36 9.30 9.11
C ARG A 126 10.51 8.25 7.99
N PRO A 127 9.41 7.75 7.40
CA PRO A 127 9.48 6.55 6.59
C PRO A 127 10.23 6.93 5.32
N GLY A 128 11.48 6.50 5.23
CA GLY A 128 12.28 6.70 4.02
C GLY A 128 11.66 5.93 2.87
N LEU A 129 11.95 6.36 1.64
CA LEU A 129 11.46 5.70 0.43
C LEU A 129 11.70 4.18 0.45
N GLY A 130 12.87 3.74 0.95
CA GLY A 130 13.17 2.31 1.12
C GLY A 130 12.19 1.59 2.05
N THR A 131 11.88 2.15 3.23
CA THR A 131 10.94 1.53 4.18
C THR A 131 9.53 1.40 3.59
N VAL A 132 9.09 2.42 2.85
CA VAL A 132 7.79 2.42 2.16
C VAL A 132 7.77 1.37 1.05
N VAL A 133 8.81 1.29 0.24
CA VAL A 133 8.93 0.29 -0.82
C VAL A 133 8.94 -1.12 -0.23
N THR A 134 9.70 -1.37 0.84
CA THR A 134 9.69 -2.69 1.49
C THR A 134 8.31 -3.03 2.02
N PHE A 135 7.63 -2.10 2.68
CA PHE A 135 6.28 -2.31 3.19
C PHE A 135 5.29 -2.61 2.06
N LEU A 136 5.35 -1.85 0.96
CA LEU A 136 4.50 -2.06 -0.22
C LEU A 136 4.76 -3.43 -0.86
N VAL A 137 6.02 -3.86 -0.94
CA VAL A 137 6.38 -5.19 -1.45
C VAL A 137 5.80 -6.29 -0.57
N PHE A 138 5.95 -6.20 0.75
CA PHE A 138 5.34 -7.16 1.67
C PHE A 138 3.81 -7.16 1.58
N LEU A 139 3.20 -5.98 1.49
CA LEU A 139 1.75 -5.83 1.40
C LEU A 139 1.20 -6.43 0.10
N THR A 140 1.81 -6.11 -1.04
CA THR A 140 1.40 -6.63 -2.35
C THR A 140 1.65 -8.13 -2.48
N SER A 141 2.79 -8.63 -1.98
CA SER A 141 3.09 -10.07 -1.93
C SER A 141 2.11 -10.82 -1.03
N GLY A 142 1.76 -10.24 0.13
CA GLY A 142 0.76 -10.81 1.04
C GLY A 142 -0.62 -10.89 0.41
N LEU A 143 -1.07 -9.80 -0.23
CA LEU A 143 -2.36 -9.77 -0.93
C LEU A 143 -2.40 -10.79 -2.08
N GLN A 144 -1.32 -10.90 -2.86
CA GLN A 144 -1.21 -11.89 -3.92
C GLN A 144 -1.28 -13.32 -3.37
N TYR A 145 -0.61 -13.62 -2.26
CA TYR A 145 -0.69 -14.93 -1.61
C TYR A 145 -2.11 -15.26 -1.16
N VAL A 146 -2.85 -14.30 -0.61
CA VAL A 146 -4.27 -14.49 -0.25
C VAL A 146 -5.10 -14.82 -1.49
N VAL A 147 -4.92 -14.09 -2.59
CA VAL A 147 -5.60 -14.38 -3.87
C VAL A 147 -5.26 -15.78 -4.38
N GLN A 148 -3.98 -16.16 -4.39
CA GLN A 148 -3.54 -17.51 -4.79
C GLN A 148 -4.18 -18.59 -3.90
N LYS A 149 -4.25 -18.36 -2.58
CA LYS A 149 -4.88 -19.30 -1.65
C LYS A 149 -6.37 -19.44 -1.89
N MET A 150 -7.07 -18.34 -2.19
CA MET A 150 -8.48 -18.37 -2.56
C MET A 150 -8.72 -19.08 -3.89
N ASN A 151 -7.87 -18.82 -4.89
CA ASN A 151 -7.96 -19.45 -6.19
C ASN A 151 -7.69 -20.95 -6.10
N TYR A 152 -6.65 -21.39 -5.41
CA TYR A 152 -6.37 -22.82 -5.18
C TYR A 152 -7.56 -23.56 -4.57
N LYS A 153 -8.22 -22.96 -3.56
CA LYS A 153 -9.43 -23.53 -2.96
C LYS A 153 -10.60 -23.62 -3.96
N ARG A 154 -10.79 -22.58 -4.78
CA ARG A 154 -11.84 -22.56 -5.81
C ARG A 154 -11.57 -23.56 -6.91
N ASP A 155 -10.31 -23.72 -7.31
CA ASP A 155 -9.89 -24.64 -8.37
C ASP A 155 -10.06 -26.09 -7.91
N LEU A 156 -9.67 -26.42 -6.67
CA LEU A 156 -9.96 -27.73 -6.08
C LEU A 156 -11.46 -28.04 -6.03
N ALA A 157 -12.28 -27.09 -5.56
CA ALA A 157 -13.72 -27.27 -5.52
C ALA A 157 -14.35 -27.44 -6.92
N ARG A 158 -13.81 -26.75 -7.93
CA ARG A 158 -14.23 -26.90 -9.33
C ARG A 158 -13.85 -28.28 -9.88
N ILE A 159 -12.61 -28.72 -9.65
CA ILE A 159 -12.15 -30.06 -10.06
C ILE A 159 -13.03 -31.13 -9.43
N GLU A 160 -13.29 -31.04 -8.12
CA GLU A 160 -14.15 -32.00 -7.42
C GLU A 160 -15.57 -32.03 -8.00
N HIS A 161 -16.15 -30.85 -8.28
CA HIS A 161 -17.47 -30.74 -8.88
C HIS A 161 -17.54 -31.42 -10.25
N VAL A 162 -16.58 -31.12 -11.14
CA VAL A 162 -16.52 -31.66 -12.50
C VAL A 162 -16.30 -33.18 -12.48
N THR A 163 -15.36 -33.64 -11.66
CA THR A 163 -15.08 -35.08 -11.49
C THR A 163 -16.30 -35.83 -10.95
N ARG A 164 -17.05 -35.22 -10.02
CA ARG A 164 -18.28 -35.81 -9.49
C ARG A 164 -19.38 -35.88 -10.54
N GLU A 165 -19.62 -34.84 -11.33
CA GLU A 165 -20.61 -34.86 -12.41
C GLU A 165 -20.25 -35.85 -13.52
N ALA A 166 -18.97 -35.90 -13.91
CA ALA A 166 -18.47 -36.88 -14.87
C ALA A 166 -18.74 -38.31 -14.39
N ARG A 167 -18.45 -38.62 -13.12
CA ARG A 167 -18.71 -39.94 -12.52
C ARG A 167 -20.19 -40.24 -12.39
N LEU A 168 -21.02 -39.25 -12.03
CA LEU A 168 -22.47 -39.43 -11.95
C LEU A 168 -23.08 -39.74 -13.32
N ALA A 169 -22.63 -39.05 -14.37
CA ALA A 169 -23.10 -39.30 -15.72
C ALA A 169 -22.53 -40.62 -16.30
N ALA A 170 -21.33 -41.05 -15.89
CA ALA A 170 -20.75 -42.32 -16.29
C ALA A 170 -21.38 -43.53 -15.57
N TRP A 171 -21.53 -43.48 -14.23
CA TRP A 171 -21.85 -44.64 -13.38
C TRP A 171 -23.21 -44.54 -12.68
N GLY A 172 -23.92 -43.41 -12.81
CA GLY A 172 -25.17 -43.17 -12.10
C GLY A 172 -24.99 -42.89 -10.61
N THR A 173 -26.09 -42.89 -9.86
CA THR A 173 -26.14 -42.49 -8.43
C THR A 173 -25.31 -43.38 -7.51
N LYS A 174 -24.99 -44.62 -7.91
CA LYS A 174 -24.21 -45.56 -7.10
C LYS A 174 -22.70 -45.34 -7.19
N MET A 175 -22.20 -44.54 -8.15
CA MET A 175 -20.77 -44.21 -8.36
C MET A 175 -19.81 -45.42 -8.32
N VAL A 176 -20.28 -46.63 -8.63
CA VAL A 176 -19.42 -47.82 -8.67
C VAL A 176 -18.82 -47.93 -10.07
N PRO A 177 -17.48 -47.95 -10.20
CA PRO A 177 -16.84 -48.10 -11.49
C PRO A 177 -17.14 -49.50 -12.05
N ILE A 178 -17.65 -49.53 -13.28
CA ILE A 178 -17.78 -50.77 -14.06
C ILE A 178 -16.57 -50.83 -14.99
N GLU A 179 -16.08 -52.03 -15.32
CA GLU A 179 -14.97 -52.19 -16.26
C GLU A 179 -15.32 -51.56 -17.62
N GLY A 180 -14.44 -50.69 -18.12
CA GLY A 180 -14.58 -50.00 -19.42
C GLY A 180 -14.36 -48.49 -19.37
N GLN A 181 -14.40 -47.87 -20.54
CA GLN A 181 -14.32 -46.41 -20.72
C GLN A 181 -15.68 -45.87 -21.16
N ARG A 182 -16.14 -44.78 -20.54
CA ARG A 182 -17.38 -44.09 -20.95
C ARG A 182 -17.07 -42.66 -21.35
N LYS A 183 -17.48 -42.30 -22.57
CA LYS A 183 -17.46 -40.91 -23.04
C LYS A 183 -18.69 -40.19 -22.51
N VAL A 184 -18.48 -39.06 -21.85
CA VAL A 184 -19.51 -38.29 -21.15
C VAL A 184 -19.33 -36.81 -21.48
N LYS A 185 -20.43 -36.10 -21.68
CA LYS A 185 -20.40 -34.64 -21.80
C LYS A 185 -20.80 -34.01 -20.47
N VAL A 186 -19.92 -33.20 -19.90
CA VAL A 186 -20.15 -32.54 -18.59
C VAL A 186 -20.24 -31.04 -18.78
N ASN A 187 -21.12 -30.40 -18.02
CA ASN A 187 -21.27 -28.96 -18.05
C ASN A 187 -20.29 -28.29 -17.07
N LEU A 188 -19.32 -27.54 -17.58
CA LEU A 188 -18.35 -26.80 -16.75
C LEU A 188 -18.92 -25.50 -16.17
N GLY A 189 -20.19 -25.20 -16.47
CA GLY A 189 -20.81 -23.93 -16.15
C GLY A 189 -20.28 -22.78 -17.01
N GLY A 190 -20.88 -21.60 -16.84
CA GLY A 190 -20.60 -20.40 -17.62
C GLY A 190 -21.88 -19.66 -18.01
N PRO A 191 -21.77 -18.43 -18.54
CA PRO A 191 -22.93 -17.72 -19.05
C PRO A 191 -23.58 -18.54 -20.17
N PRO A 192 -24.93 -18.52 -20.27
CA PRO A 192 -25.64 -19.22 -21.33
C PRO A 192 -25.13 -18.75 -22.70
N ARG A 193 -24.94 -19.68 -23.62
CA ARG A 193 -24.51 -19.40 -25.00
C ARG A 193 -25.60 -19.88 -25.95
N MET A 194 -25.73 -19.19 -27.07
CA MET A 194 -26.56 -19.65 -28.18
C MET A 194 -25.71 -20.58 -29.05
N ASP A 195 -26.23 -21.75 -29.40
CA ASP A 195 -25.61 -22.59 -30.42
C ASP A 195 -25.89 -22.03 -31.84
N GLU A 196 -25.26 -22.64 -32.85
CA GLU A 196 -25.38 -22.27 -34.27
C GLU A 196 -26.83 -22.41 -34.79
N ASP A 197 -27.65 -23.19 -34.09
CA ASP A 197 -29.07 -23.44 -34.37
C ASP A 197 -30.03 -22.51 -33.59
N GLY A 198 -29.50 -21.57 -32.79
CA GLY A 198 -30.29 -20.56 -32.06
C GLY A 198 -30.91 -21.04 -30.75
N ASN A 199 -30.53 -22.21 -30.24
CA ASN A 199 -30.94 -22.73 -28.94
C ASN A 199 -30.00 -22.25 -27.82
N VAL A 200 -30.56 -22.02 -26.63
CA VAL A 200 -29.78 -21.65 -25.43
C VAL A 200 -29.15 -22.91 -24.83
N VAL A 201 -27.85 -23.09 -25.06
CA VAL A 201 -27.06 -24.16 -24.43
C VAL A 201 -26.48 -23.64 -23.12
N GLY A 202 -26.71 -24.39 -22.04
CA GLY A 202 -26.18 -24.08 -20.72
C GLY A 202 -24.66 -24.29 -20.67
N GLY A 203 -23.91 -23.24 -20.34
CA GLY A 203 -22.48 -23.32 -20.01
C GLY A 203 -21.56 -23.91 -21.10
N ARG A 204 -20.28 -24.10 -20.77
CA ARG A 204 -19.33 -24.79 -21.67
C ARG A 204 -19.43 -26.29 -21.43
N MET A 205 -19.87 -27.03 -22.44
CA MET A 205 -19.83 -28.50 -22.42
C MET A 205 -18.42 -28.97 -22.76
N LEU A 206 -17.93 -29.96 -22.04
CA LEU A 206 -16.64 -30.59 -22.31
C LEU A 206 -16.81 -32.10 -22.44
N ASP A 207 -16.19 -32.64 -23.48
CA ASP A 207 -16.14 -34.08 -23.71
C ASP A 207 -15.08 -34.69 -22.79
N MET A 208 -15.51 -35.63 -21.96
CA MET A 208 -14.70 -36.28 -20.93
C MET A 208 -14.76 -37.80 -21.09
N VAL A 209 -13.71 -38.49 -20.68
CA VAL A 209 -13.65 -39.95 -20.60
C VAL A 209 -13.48 -40.36 -19.16
N VAL A 210 -14.37 -41.21 -18.68
CA VAL A 210 -14.27 -41.81 -17.34
C VAL A 210 -13.82 -43.25 -17.50
N SER A 211 -12.69 -43.59 -16.87
CA SER A 211 -12.15 -44.95 -16.83
C SER A 211 -11.95 -45.36 -15.38
N GLY A 212 -12.80 -46.27 -14.91
CA GLY A 212 -12.87 -46.61 -13.49
C GLY A 212 -13.10 -45.37 -12.61
N ASN A 213 -12.11 -45.04 -11.79
CA ASN A 213 -12.16 -43.87 -10.89
C ASN A 213 -11.48 -42.61 -11.46
N ALA A 214 -10.70 -42.73 -12.54
CA ALA A 214 -10.00 -41.60 -13.15
C ALA A 214 -10.89 -40.91 -14.19
N VAL A 215 -10.76 -39.59 -14.28
CA VAL A 215 -11.49 -38.75 -15.24
C VAL A 215 -10.48 -38.03 -16.12
N TYR A 216 -10.68 -38.10 -17.44
CA TYR A 216 -9.82 -37.50 -18.44
C TYR A 216 -10.62 -36.51 -19.28
N ILE A 217 -9.99 -35.39 -19.64
CA ILE A 217 -10.49 -34.47 -20.66
C ILE A 217 -10.05 -35.00 -22.02
N LEU A 218 -10.98 -35.05 -22.97
CA LEU A 218 -10.67 -35.43 -24.34
C LEU A 218 -10.44 -34.14 -25.16
N ASP A 219 -9.22 -33.97 -25.65
CA ASP A 219 -8.92 -32.88 -26.58
C ASP A 219 -9.44 -33.20 -27.99
N PRO A 220 -9.68 -32.19 -28.86
CA PRO A 220 -10.11 -32.40 -30.24
C PRO A 220 -9.11 -33.24 -31.06
N THR A 221 -7.85 -33.27 -30.64
CA THR A 221 -6.75 -34.08 -31.21
C THR A 221 -6.82 -35.55 -30.80
N GLY A 222 -7.67 -35.90 -29.83
CA GLY A 222 -7.82 -37.24 -29.27
C GLY A 222 -6.94 -37.52 -28.05
N ASP A 223 -6.17 -36.54 -27.58
CA ASP A 223 -5.33 -36.68 -26.39
C ASP A 223 -6.16 -36.67 -25.11
N MET A 224 -5.74 -37.48 -24.12
CA MET A 224 -6.41 -37.63 -22.83
C MET A 224 -5.61 -36.95 -21.72
N HIS A 225 -6.16 -35.90 -21.13
CA HIS A 225 -5.53 -35.18 -20.02
C HIS A 225 -6.18 -35.54 -18.68
N PRO A 226 -5.42 -36.05 -17.68
CA PRO A 226 -6.01 -36.44 -16.40
C PRO A 226 -6.49 -35.22 -15.60
N VAL A 227 -7.70 -35.33 -15.05
CA VAL A 227 -8.32 -34.30 -14.20
C VAL A 227 -8.16 -34.70 -12.74
N ASP A 228 -6.98 -34.38 -12.20
CA ASP A 228 -6.62 -34.66 -10.81
C ASP A 228 -6.28 -33.39 -10.03
N ALA A 229 -6.31 -33.50 -8.70
CA ALA A 229 -5.94 -32.41 -7.79
C ALA A 229 -4.48 -31.92 -7.98
N SER A 230 -3.63 -32.71 -8.64
CA SER A 230 -2.26 -32.36 -9.02
C SER A 230 -2.18 -31.27 -10.09
N THR A 231 -3.27 -31.03 -10.84
CA THR A 231 -3.36 -29.95 -11.83
C THR A 231 -3.56 -28.57 -11.19
N ALA A 232 -4.05 -28.52 -9.94
CA ALA A 232 -4.24 -27.26 -9.22
C ALA A 232 -2.90 -26.74 -8.68
N VAL A 233 -2.58 -25.48 -8.96
CA VAL A 233 -1.33 -24.86 -8.51
C VAL A 233 -1.45 -24.46 -7.03
N PRO A 234 -0.64 -25.03 -6.11
CA PRO A 234 -0.69 -24.65 -4.70
C PRO A 234 -0.19 -23.23 -4.49
N ALA A 235 -0.76 -22.54 -3.51
CA ALA A 235 -0.32 -21.21 -3.13
C ALA A 235 1.13 -21.27 -2.59
N ALA A 236 2.03 -20.53 -3.21
CA ALA A 236 3.44 -20.52 -2.85
C ALA A 236 4.00 -19.10 -2.86
N ILE A 237 4.66 -18.72 -1.77
CA ILE A 237 5.26 -17.38 -1.62
C ILE A 237 6.33 -17.15 -2.68
N SER A 238 7.06 -18.19 -3.09
CA SER A 238 8.07 -18.12 -4.16
C SER A 238 7.52 -17.82 -5.56
N ARG A 239 6.20 -17.92 -5.76
CA ARG A 239 5.53 -17.61 -7.04
C ARG A 239 4.94 -16.19 -7.07
N THR A 240 5.22 -15.36 -6.07
CA THR A 240 4.80 -13.95 -6.12
C THR A 240 5.66 -13.16 -7.09
N TRP A 241 5.07 -12.10 -7.67
CA TRP A 241 5.71 -11.32 -8.74
C TRP A 241 7.07 -10.76 -8.30
N PHE A 242 7.21 -10.43 -7.02
CA PHE A 242 8.43 -9.84 -6.49
C PHE A 242 9.57 -10.86 -6.43
N LEU A 243 9.31 -12.08 -5.98
CA LEU A 243 10.33 -13.12 -5.88
C LEU A 243 10.69 -13.69 -7.26
N SER A 244 9.72 -13.76 -8.18
CA SER A 244 10.00 -14.12 -9.58
C SER A 244 10.81 -13.04 -10.30
N LEU A 245 10.50 -11.76 -10.05
CA LEU A 245 11.23 -10.62 -10.59
C LEU A 245 12.63 -10.51 -9.97
N LEU A 246 12.78 -10.77 -8.68
CA LEU A 246 14.08 -10.81 -8.03
C LEU A 246 14.93 -11.95 -8.61
N ARG A 247 14.35 -13.14 -8.81
CA ARG A 247 15.04 -14.27 -9.44
C ARG A 247 15.44 -13.96 -10.88
N SER A 248 14.57 -13.34 -11.68
CA SER A 248 14.90 -12.97 -13.06
C SER A 248 15.94 -11.84 -13.13
N LEU A 249 15.91 -10.90 -12.19
CA LEU A 249 16.93 -9.86 -12.05
C LEU A 249 18.28 -10.48 -11.69
N PHE A 250 18.31 -11.40 -10.72
CA PHE A 250 19.52 -12.12 -10.33
C PHE A 250 20.04 -13.03 -11.44
N GLN A 251 19.17 -13.71 -12.19
CA GLN A 251 19.58 -14.52 -13.35
C GLN A 251 20.16 -13.64 -14.46
N SER A 252 19.54 -12.50 -14.76
CA SER A 252 20.08 -11.55 -15.75
C SER A 252 21.42 -10.94 -15.32
N ILE A 253 21.61 -10.67 -14.03
CA ILE A 253 22.88 -10.21 -13.47
C ILE A 253 23.92 -11.34 -13.51
N ALA A 254 23.55 -12.57 -13.14
CA ALA A 254 24.44 -13.72 -13.15
C ALA A 254 24.90 -14.08 -14.58
N GLU A 255 24.04 -13.98 -15.58
CA GLU A 255 24.41 -14.18 -16.99
C GLU A 255 25.36 -13.09 -17.51
N ARG A 256 25.19 -11.84 -17.04
CA ARG A 256 26.11 -10.74 -17.35
C ARG A 256 27.49 -10.91 -16.71
N PHE A 257 27.57 -11.58 -15.56
CA PHE A 257 28.83 -11.89 -14.88
C PHE A 257 29.45 -13.23 -15.30
N GLY A 258 28.65 -14.23 -15.69
CA GLY A 258 29.09 -15.57 -16.09
C GLY A 258 29.55 -15.68 -17.55
N LYS A 259 29.50 -14.60 -18.33
CA LYS A 259 30.02 -14.55 -19.71
C LYS A 259 31.48 -14.08 -19.81
N LYS A 260 32.18 -13.91 -18.68
CA LYS A 260 33.62 -13.73 -18.63
C LYS A 260 34.28 -15.07 -18.28
N ASP A 261 35.11 -15.54 -19.22
CA ASP A 261 36.18 -16.54 -19.06
C ASP A 261 35.79 -18.02 -19.23
N VAL A 262 35.81 -18.50 -20.48
CA VAL A 262 36.41 -19.80 -20.83
C VAL A 262 37.26 -19.60 -22.11
N PRO A 263 38.60 -19.49 -22.00
CA PRO A 263 39.46 -19.62 -23.17
C PRO A 263 39.60 -21.09 -23.53
N ASP A 264 39.10 -21.47 -24.71
CA ASP A 264 39.38 -22.76 -25.32
C ASP A 264 40.84 -22.78 -25.78
N ALA A 265 41.64 -23.64 -25.16
CA ALA A 265 43.06 -23.80 -25.43
C ALA A 265 43.34 -25.27 -25.75
N THR A 266 43.09 -25.66 -27.00
CA THR A 266 43.87 -26.73 -27.64
C THR A 266 44.25 -26.30 -29.05
N ALA A 267 45.56 -26.17 -29.26
CA ALA A 267 46.19 -25.74 -30.50
C ALA A 267 46.28 -26.90 -31.50
N GLY A 268 46.23 -26.58 -32.81
CA GLY A 268 46.82 -27.44 -33.83
C GLY A 268 46.41 -27.22 -35.29
N VAL A 269 47.24 -26.43 -35.99
CA VAL A 269 47.72 -26.65 -37.38
C VAL A 269 46.86 -26.14 -38.58
N SER A 270 47.50 -25.20 -39.32
CA SER A 270 47.43 -24.82 -40.76
C SER A 270 46.05 -24.70 -41.43
N GLU A 271 45.77 -23.72 -42.29
CA GLU A 271 46.54 -23.25 -43.42
C GLU A 271 45.90 -21.94 -43.90
N SER A 272 46.71 -21.18 -44.63
CA SER A 272 46.44 -19.94 -45.35
C SER A 272 45.16 -19.93 -46.19
N GLU A 273 44.42 -18.83 -46.14
CA GLU A 273 43.95 -18.19 -47.38
C GLU A 273 43.81 -16.68 -47.17
N PHE A 274 44.52 -15.98 -48.06
CA PHE A 274 44.71 -14.56 -48.18
C PHE A 274 43.69 -14.06 -49.18
N GLU A 275 42.84 -13.10 -48.82
CA GLU A 275 42.27 -12.14 -49.77
C GLU A 275 42.13 -10.80 -49.05
N GLU A 276 43.09 -9.91 -49.36
CA GLU A 276 42.97 -8.48 -49.15
C GLU A 276 42.08 -7.87 -50.25
N GLY A 277 41.05 -7.15 -49.84
CA GLY A 277 40.27 -6.28 -50.70
C GLY A 277 39.94 -4.98 -49.96
N TYR A 278 40.82 -4.00 -50.09
CA TYR A 278 40.56 -2.59 -49.76
C TYR A 278 39.36 -2.07 -50.57
N ASP A 279 38.41 -1.36 -49.95
CA ASP A 279 38.27 0.09 -50.13
C ASP A 279 37.18 0.71 -49.23
N SER A 280 37.45 1.95 -48.90
CA SER A 280 36.73 2.96 -48.14
C SER A 280 35.30 3.30 -48.62
N SER A 281 34.44 3.70 -47.68
CA SER A 281 33.72 5.00 -47.72
C SER A 281 32.69 5.13 -46.59
N ALA A 282 32.42 6.39 -46.27
CA ALA A 282 31.73 6.90 -45.10
C ALA A 282 30.19 6.95 -45.22
N ALA A 283 29.57 7.54 -44.19
CA ALA A 283 28.16 7.96 -44.01
C ALA A 283 27.24 6.88 -43.41
N SER A 284 26.97 6.93 -42.10
CA SER A 284 25.92 7.74 -41.46
C SER A 284 24.51 7.43 -41.98
N GLU A 285 23.72 6.73 -41.15
CA GLU A 285 22.32 7.05 -40.85
C GLU A 285 21.73 5.96 -39.95
N GLY A 286 21.23 6.36 -38.77
CA GLY A 286 20.43 5.49 -37.90
C GLY A 286 18.96 5.53 -38.32
N PRO A 287 18.20 4.43 -38.25
CA PRO A 287 16.79 4.47 -38.57
C PRO A 287 15.96 4.85 -37.35
N GLY A 288 15.27 5.99 -37.48
CA GLY A 288 14.25 6.49 -36.58
C GLY A 288 12.93 5.71 -36.68
N SER A 289 12.24 5.72 -35.54
CA SER A 289 10.90 5.20 -35.29
C SER A 289 9.83 6.02 -36.03
N GLY A 290 8.97 5.35 -36.79
CA GLY A 290 7.84 5.96 -37.49
C GLY A 290 6.50 5.62 -36.83
N THR A 291 5.83 6.62 -36.25
CA THR A 291 4.38 6.59 -36.02
C THR A 291 3.75 7.77 -36.76
N VAL A 292 2.90 7.45 -37.73
CA VAL A 292 2.21 8.38 -38.65
C VAL A 292 0.91 8.85 -38.01
N THR A 293 0.69 10.16 -37.95
CA THR A 293 -0.61 10.81 -37.77
C THR A 293 -0.99 11.55 -39.06
N PRO A 294 -2.25 11.45 -39.56
CA PRO A 294 -2.67 12.25 -40.71
C PRO A 294 -3.23 13.61 -40.27
N ARG A 295 -2.91 14.66 -41.04
CA ARG A 295 -3.33 16.05 -40.83
C ARG A 295 -4.02 16.61 -42.09
N GLU A 296 -5.18 17.25 -41.83
CA GLU A 296 -5.87 18.37 -42.50
C GLU A 296 -6.36 18.35 -43.96
N GLY A 297 -7.59 18.84 -44.09
CA GLY A 297 -8.12 19.74 -45.14
C GLY A 297 -9.61 20.00 -44.85
N VAL A 298 -10.24 21.17 -44.95
CA VAL A 298 -9.95 22.47 -45.56
C VAL A 298 -10.85 23.53 -44.87
N ARG A 299 -10.40 24.79 -44.82
CA ARG A 299 -11.10 25.98 -44.27
C ARG A 299 -12.16 26.53 -45.23
N GLN A 300 -13.27 27.06 -44.70
CA GLN A 300 -14.02 28.18 -45.29
C GLN A 300 -14.52 29.15 -44.21
N ALA A 301 -14.71 30.41 -44.62
CA ALA A 301 -14.66 31.62 -43.81
C ALA A 301 -16.03 32.24 -43.42
N ALA A 302 -16.02 32.88 -42.25
CA ALA A 302 -16.65 34.15 -41.83
C ALA A 302 -18.14 34.44 -42.10
N VAL A 303 -18.89 34.80 -41.03
CA VAL A 303 -19.69 36.06 -40.93
C VAL A 303 -19.82 36.48 -39.44
N LYS A 304 -19.63 37.79 -39.16
CA LYS A 304 -19.88 38.51 -37.90
C LYS A 304 -21.36 38.94 -37.79
N ALA A 305 -21.95 38.86 -36.60
CA ALA A 305 -23.07 39.69 -36.15
C ALA A 305 -23.00 39.80 -34.61
N GLY A 306 -22.72 40.97 -34.01
CA GLY A 306 -23.73 41.91 -33.46
C GLY A 306 -24.21 41.42 -32.08
N GLY A 307 -24.07 42.08 -30.93
CA GLY A 307 -23.91 43.49 -30.61
C GLY A 307 -24.96 43.89 -29.55
N LYS A 308 -24.52 44.06 -28.28
CA LYS A 308 -25.13 44.83 -27.16
C LYS A 308 -26.46 44.36 -26.51
N ARG A 309 -26.42 44.11 -25.19
CA ARG A 309 -26.88 45.04 -24.11
C ARG A 309 -26.80 44.40 -22.71
N ARG A 310 -25.95 44.96 -21.85
CA ARG A 310 -26.10 44.88 -20.38
C ARG A 310 -26.92 46.09 -19.93
N LYS A 311 -27.93 45.90 -19.08
CA LYS A 311 -28.59 46.98 -18.33
C LYS A 311 -28.24 46.85 -16.86
N ALA A 312 -27.72 47.94 -16.30
CA ALA A 312 -27.48 48.14 -14.89
C ALA A 312 -28.73 48.70 -14.18
N VAL A 313 -28.92 48.22 -12.94
CA VAL A 313 -29.36 48.90 -11.70
C VAL A 313 -30.14 50.21 -11.81
N ARG A 314 -31.26 50.28 -11.06
CA ARG A 314 -31.69 51.52 -10.41
C ARG A 314 -32.22 51.24 -9.00
N LYS A 315 -31.61 51.89 -8.01
CA LYS A 315 -32.10 52.06 -6.63
C LYS A 315 -33.36 52.94 -6.63
N ARG A 316 -34.32 52.58 -5.77
CA ARG A 316 -35.11 53.51 -4.97
C ARG A 316 -35.47 52.82 -3.66
#